data_AF-A0A7W0Z0R8-F1
#
_entry.id   AF-A0A7W0Z0R8-F1
#
_cell.length_a   1.000
_cell.length_b   1.000
_cell.length_c   1.000
_cell.angle_alpha   90.00
_cell.angle_beta   90.00
_cell.angle_gamma   90.00
#
_symmetry.space_group_name_H-M   'P 1'
#
loop_
_entity.id
_entity.type
_entity.pdbx_description
1 polymer ?
#
loop_
_entity_poly.entity_id
_entity_poly.type
_entity_poly.pdbx_seq_one_letter_code
_entity_poly.pdbx_strand_id
1 'polypeptide(L)'
;MPSPRLLSLWLPVIGWAALIFAFSSVPDLSSGLGLWDLILRKAAHLTEFAILGALLVRATRREVPAFTLGIAYAVSDEIHQSFVAGRVGSPLDVSIDALGLLAGIVLLQVVRERLAARGGQMRAVAIELDGVLGDTRPLWLDWLEDAAHRYRTISKLEPASLPSDRGEAARVLDRWAADGVGDWRAALGRFAEERAPAYLRPRGDVAAALRQLRASGARVGVFTDAPEPLARAALAHLAPRRIEAVETGSQALERLRSHLGDEVDVVRSPAELLSLTQPV
;
A
#
# COMPACT_ATOMS: atom_id res chain seq x y z
N MET A 1 3.89 -22.06 -22.89
CA MET A 1 2.45 -21.84 -22.60
C MET A 1 2.29 -20.46 -21.98
N PRO A 2 1.36 -19.61 -22.44
CA PRO A 2 1.12 -18.32 -21.82
C PRO A 2 0.71 -18.50 -20.34
N SER A 3 1.13 -17.56 -19.48
CA SER A 3 0.79 -17.63 -18.06
C SER A 3 -0.72 -17.48 -17.86
N PRO A 4 -1.33 -18.12 -16.83
CA PRO A 4 -2.77 -18.04 -16.57
C PRO A 4 -3.25 -16.59 -16.35
N ARG A 5 -2.37 -15.70 -15.90
CA ARG A 5 -2.64 -14.25 -15.75
C ARG A 5 -2.72 -13.51 -17.09
N LEU A 6 -1.94 -13.88 -18.09
CA LEU A 6 -2.06 -13.28 -19.42
C LEU A 6 -3.39 -13.70 -20.05
N LEU A 7 -3.76 -14.97 -19.93
CA LEU A 7 -5.03 -15.48 -20.45
C LEU A 7 -6.24 -14.75 -19.84
N SER A 8 -6.27 -14.56 -18.52
CA SER A 8 -7.38 -13.85 -17.87
C SER A 8 -7.48 -12.36 -18.23
N LEU A 9 -6.35 -11.72 -18.58
CA LEU A 9 -6.36 -10.33 -19.01
C LEU A 9 -6.88 -10.17 -20.44
N TRP A 10 -6.53 -11.09 -21.34
CA TRP A 10 -6.86 -10.99 -22.76
C TRP A 10 -8.19 -11.63 -23.14
N LEU A 11 -8.70 -12.60 -22.37
CA LEU A 11 -9.99 -13.25 -22.68
C LEU A 11 -11.16 -12.24 -22.79
N PRO A 12 -11.31 -11.24 -21.89
CA PRO A 12 -12.36 -10.21 -22.06
C PRO A 12 -12.14 -9.31 -23.27
N VAL A 13 -10.88 -9.02 -23.64
CA VAL A 13 -10.57 -8.22 -24.84
C VAL A 13 -11.04 -8.97 -26.09
N ILE A 14 -10.68 -10.26 -26.18
CA ILE A 14 -11.06 -11.12 -27.30
C ILE A 14 -12.57 -11.29 -27.36
N GLY A 15 -13.22 -11.56 -26.22
CA GLY A 15 -14.67 -11.70 -26.14
C GLY A 15 -15.40 -10.44 -26.58
N TRP A 16 -14.91 -9.25 -26.18
CA TRP A 16 -15.51 -7.98 -26.57
C TRP A 16 -15.28 -7.65 -28.05
N ALA A 17 -14.07 -7.88 -28.57
CA ALA A 17 -13.79 -7.74 -30.00
C ALA A 17 -14.66 -8.70 -30.84
N ALA A 18 -14.86 -9.94 -30.39
CA ALA A 18 -15.76 -10.88 -31.08
C ALA A 18 -17.22 -10.37 -31.11
N LEU A 19 -17.67 -9.72 -30.03
CA LEU A 19 -19.00 -9.11 -29.97
C LEU A 19 -19.15 -7.94 -30.97
N ILE A 20 -18.18 -7.02 -31.00
CA ILE A 20 -18.16 -5.90 -31.96
C ILE A 20 -18.21 -6.44 -33.39
N PHE A 21 -17.35 -7.40 -33.71
CA PHE A 21 -17.30 -8.02 -35.04
C PHE A 21 -18.64 -8.69 -35.42
N ALA A 22 -19.32 -9.32 -34.46
CA ALA A 22 -20.63 -9.94 -34.71
C ALA A 22 -21.70 -8.88 -35.06
N PHE A 23 -21.76 -7.76 -34.35
CA PHE A 23 -22.67 -6.64 -34.68
C PHE A 23 -22.30 -5.94 -35.99
N SER A 24 -21.00 -5.81 -36.25
CA SER A 24 -20.45 -5.27 -37.49
C SER A 24 -20.86 -6.10 -38.72
N SER A 25 -21.09 -7.40 -38.53
CA SER A 25 -21.50 -8.32 -39.60
C SER A 25 -22.99 -8.26 -39.96
N VAL A 26 -23.80 -7.43 -39.29
CA VAL A 26 -25.25 -7.30 -39.56
C VAL A 26 -25.50 -6.28 -40.68
N PRO A 27 -26.12 -6.66 -41.82
CA PRO A 27 -26.31 -5.79 -42.99
C PRO A 27 -27.13 -4.52 -42.75
N ASP A 28 -28.25 -4.64 -42.02
CA ASP A 28 -29.13 -3.52 -41.74
C ASP A 28 -29.67 -3.59 -40.31
N LEU A 29 -29.66 -2.44 -39.64
CA LEU A 29 -30.16 -2.21 -38.29
C LEU A 29 -31.13 -1.02 -38.27
N SER A 30 -31.62 -0.58 -39.44
CA SER A 30 -32.63 0.46 -39.54
C SER A 30 -33.88 0.07 -38.76
N SER A 31 -34.29 0.93 -37.83
CA SER A 31 -35.52 0.75 -37.05
C SER A 31 -36.67 1.61 -37.57
N GLY A 32 -36.41 2.39 -38.64
CA GLY A 32 -37.37 3.33 -39.22
C GLY A 32 -37.49 4.65 -38.45
N LEU A 33 -36.58 4.92 -37.50
CA LEU A 33 -36.61 6.11 -36.65
C LEU A 33 -35.83 7.31 -37.22
N GLY A 34 -35.26 7.19 -38.43
CA GLY A 34 -34.63 8.29 -39.15
C GLY A 34 -33.37 8.80 -38.45
N LEU A 35 -33.34 10.07 -38.04
CA LEU A 35 -32.17 10.70 -37.40
C LEU A 35 -31.75 9.97 -36.10
N TRP A 36 -32.69 9.38 -35.38
CA TRP A 36 -32.39 8.64 -34.16
C TRP A 36 -31.57 7.37 -34.43
N ASP A 37 -31.75 6.70 -35.56
CA ASP A 37 -30.93 5.55 -35.95
C ASP A 37 -29.47 5.96 -36.16
N LEU A 38 -29.23 7.15 -36.72
CA LEU A 38 -27.89 7.69 -36.90
C LEU A 38 -27.23 8.03 -35.55
N ILE A 39 -27.97 8.66 -34.64
CA ILE A 39 -27.46 9.01 -33.30
C ILE A 39 -27.13 7.75 -32.50
N LEU A 40 -28.04 6.78 -32.48
CA LEU A 40 -27.86 5.52 -31.76
C LEU A 40 -26.67 4.73 -32.30
N ARG A 41 -26.49 4.66 -33.62
CA ARG A 41 -25.34 4.00 -34.23
C ARG A 41 -24.02 4.64 -33.81
N LYS A 42 -23.91 5.96 -33.89
CA LYS A 42 -22.69 6.68 -33.46
C LYS A 42 -22.41 6.53 -31.97
N ALA A 43 -23.46 6.54 -31.14
CA ALA A 43 -23.33 6.30 -29.71
C ALA A 43 -22.90 4.86 -29.39
N ALA A 44 -23.40 3.87 -30.14
CA ALA A 44 -23.00 2.47 -30.03
C ALA A 44 -21.50 2.31 -30.34
N HIS A 45 -21.04 2.79 -31.50
CA HIS A 45 -19.63 2.80 -31.89
C HIS A 45 -18.73 3.43 -30.81
N LEU A 46 -19.08 4.65 -30.37
CA LEU A 46 -18.34 5.34 -29.32
C LEU A 46 -18.25 4.51 -28.03
N THR A 47 -19.35 3.86 -27.63
CA THR A 47 -19.43 3.08 -26.39
C THR A 47 -18.69 1.75 -26.50
N GLU A 48 -18.87 1.04 -27.61
CA GLU A 48 -18.20 -0.24 -27.90
C GLU A 48 -16.68 -0.08 -27.87
N PHE A 49 -16.18 0.96 -28.54
CA PHE A 49 -14.76 1.26 -28.59
C PHE A 49 -14.24 1.87 -27.29
N ALA A 50 -15.06 2.58 -26.51
CA ALA A 50 -14.68 2.98 -25.14
C ALA A 50 -14.46 1.78 -24.22
N ILE A 51 -15.35 0.79 -24.27
CA ILE A 51 -15.17 -0.45 -23.50
C ILE A 51 -13.94 -1.20 -23.98
N LEU A 52 -13.74 -1.31 -25.30
CA LEU A 52 -12.54 -1.93 -25.87
C LEU A 52 -11.25 -1.22 -25.42
N GLY A 53 -11.23 0.11 -25.43
CA GLY A 53 -10.08 0.92 -25.00
C GLY A 53 -9.73 0.69 -23.53
N ALA A 54 -10.73 0.66 -22.64
CA ALA A 54 -10.55 0.33 -21.23
C ALA A 54 -10.00 -1.11 -21.02
N LEU A 55 -10.50 -2.08 -21.79
CA LEU A 55 -10.03 -3.47 -21.73
C LEU A 55 -8.59 -3.62 -22.25
N LEU A 56 -8.25 -2.93 -23.34
CA LEU A 56 -6.92 -2.94 -23.94
C LEU A 56 -5.89 -2.33 -22.98
N VAL A 57 -6.14 -1.14 -22.41
CA VAL A 57 -5.19 -0.53 -21.47
C VAL A 57 -5.08 -1.32 -20.16
N ARG A 58 -6.12 -2.07 -19.77
CA ARG A 58 -6.04 -3.04 -18.68
C ARG A 58 -5.13 -4.22 -19.02
N ALA A 59 -5.15 -4.72 -20.26
CA ALA A 59 -4.34 -5.85 -20.70
C ALA A 59 -2.87 -5.46 -20.98
N THR A 60 -2.64 -4.34 -21.66
CA THR A 60 -1.29 -3.86 -22.04
C THR A 60 -0.59 -3.10 -20.92
N ARG A 61 -1.35 -2.51 -19.99
CA ARG A 61 -0.87 -1.60 -18.93
C ARG A 61 -0.20 -0.32 -19.45
N ARG A 62 -0.32 -0.02 -20.74
CA ARG A 62 0.30 1.14 -21.39
C ARG A 62 -0.69 1.76 -22.38
N GLU A 63 -0.82 3.08 -22.36
CA GLU A 63 -1.81 3.81 -23.16
C GLU A 63 -1.51 3.70 -24.65
N VAL A 64 -0.26 3.98 -25.04
CA VAL A 64 0.13 4.04 -26.45
C VAL A 64 -0.11 2.69 -27.15
N PRO A 65 0.39 1.54 -26.65
CA PRO A 65 0.07 0.25 -27.26
C PRO A 65 -1.42 -0.10 -27.27
N ALA A 66 -2.18 0.27 -26.22
CA ALA A 66 -3.61 0.02 -26.18
C ALA A 66 -4.35 0.81 -27.27
N PHE A 67 -4.03 2.10 -27.39
CA PHE A 67 -4.63 2.98 -28.39
C PHE A 67 -4.26 2.51 -29.80
N THR A 68 -2.98 2.21 -30.07
CA THR A 68 -2.53 1.71 -31.37
C THR A 68 -3.23 0.41 -31.77
N LEU A 69 -3.35 -0.55 -30.85
CA LEU A 69 -4.08 -1.81 -31.10
C LEU A 69 -5.57 -1.56 -31.36
N GLY A 70 -6.19 -0.66 -30.59
CA GLY A 70 -7.58 -0.30 -30.76
C GLY A 70 -7.86 0.36 -32.11
N ILE A 71 -7.01 1.29 -32.54
CA ILE A 71 -7.13 1.95 -33.85
C ILE A 71 -6.93 0.94 -34.99
N ALA A 72 -5.93 0.06 -34.88
CA ALA A 72 -5.74 -1.00 -35.86
C ALA A 72 -6.98 -1.90 -35.98
N TYR A 73 -7.62 -2.19 -34.84
CA TYR A 73 -8.88 -2.94 -34.82
C TYR A 73 -10.05 -2.16 -35.44
N ALA A 74 -10.22 -0.87 -35.12
CA ALA A 74 -11.26 -0.01 -35.71
C ALA A 74 -11.14 0.05 -37.25
N VAL A 75 -9.93 0.26 -37.75
CA VAL A 75 -9.65 0.24 -39.20
C VAL A 75 -9.98 -1.13 -39.80
N SER A 76 -9.63 -2.22 -39.12
CA SER A 76 -9.96 -3.57 -39.60
C SER A 76 -11.46 -3.84 -39.62
N ASP A 77 -12.21 -3.31 -38.65
CA ASP A 77 -13.67 -3.44 -38.61
C ASP A 77 -14.32 -2.64 -39.75
N GLU A 78 -13.87 -1.41 -40.00
CA GLU A 78 -14.36 -0.59 -41.11
C GLU A 78 -14.13 -1.25 -42.48
N ILE A 79 -12.95 -1.85 -42.65
CA ILE A 79 -12.63 -2.64 -43.85
C ILE A 79 -13.57 -3.86 -43.94
N HIS A 80 -13.80 -4.57 -42.84
CA HIS A 80 -14.75 -5.69 -42.80
C HIS A 80 -16.17 -5.25 -43.20
N GLN A 81 -16.66 -4.14 -42.66
CA GLN A 81 -17.97 -3.60 -42.98
C GLN A 81 -18.14 -3.28 -44.46
N SER A 82 -17.07 -2.88 -45.16
CA SER A 82 -17.12 -2.65 -46.62
C SER A 82 -17.43 -3.90 -47.44
N PHE A 83 -17.26 -5.10 -46.87
CA PHE A 83 -17.64 -6.38 -47.47
C PHE A 83 -19.05 -6.85 -47.07
N VAL A 84 -19.72 -6.14 -46.15
CA VAL A 84 -21.08 -6.46 -45.72
C VAL A 84 -22.08 -5.73 -46.63
N ALA A 85 -22.99 -6.49 -47.23
CA ALA A 85 -23.98 -5.93 -48.15
C ALA A 85 -24.81 -4.81 -47.48
N GLY A 86 -24.92 -3.65 -48.12
CA GLY A 86 -25.68 -2.52 -47.61
C GLY A 86 -24.91 -1.60 -46.64
N ARG A 87 -23.66 -1.92 -46.29
CA ARG A 87 -22.78 -1.02 -45.54
C ARG A 87 -21.78 -0.32 -46.45
N VAL A 88 -21.42 0.90 -46.08
CA VAL A 88 -20.40 1.71 -46.77
C VAL A 88 -19.38 2.13 -45.75
N GLY A 89 -18.11 1.84 -46.04
CA GLY A 89 -17.01 2.24 -45.19
C GLY A 89 -16.89 3.77 -45.06
N SER A 90 -16.66 4.26 -43.85
CA SER A 90 -16.66 5.67 -43.48
C SER A 90 -15.45 6.00 -42.59
N PRO A 91 -14.50 6.85 -43.06
CA PRO A 91 -13.41 7.34 -42.23
C PRO A 91 -13.88 8.09 -40.97
N LEU A 92 -15.11 8.59 -40.98
CA LEU A 92 -15.73 9.25 -39.86
C LEU A 92 -16.08 8.26 -38.73
N ASP A 93 -16.43 7.02 -39.07
CA ASP A 93 -16.75 6.00 -38.07
C ASP A 93 -15.48 5.53 -37.34
N VAL A 94 -14.37 5.31 -38.08
CA VAL A 94 -13.03 5.12 -37.48
C VAL A 94 -12.63 6.27 -36.55
N SER A 95 -12.99 7.51 -36.90
CA SER A 95 -12.71 8.68 -36.05
C SER A 95 -13.53 8.68 -34.77
N ILE A 96 -14.81 8.25 -34.83
CA ILE A 96 -15.67 8.09 -33.65
C ILE A 96 -15.15 6.96 -32.76
N ASP A 97 -14.75 5.84 -33.35
CA ASP A 97 -14.16 4.71 -32.64
C ASP A 97 -12.86 5.12 -31.92
N ALA A 98 -12.02 5.92 -32.58
CA ALA A 98 -10.82 6.52 -31.98
C ALA A 98 -11.14 7.37 -30.74
N LEU A 99 -12.19 8.20 -30.81
CA LEU A 99 -12.64 8.99 -29.67
C LEU A 99 -13.17 8.11 -28.53
N GLY A 100 -13.89 7.03 -28.88
CA GLY A 100 -14.35 6.02 -27.95
C GLY A 100 -13.17 5.40 -27.20
N LEU A 101 -12.19 4.86 -27.93
CA LEU A 101 -10.95 4.29 -27.38
C LEU A 101 -10.27 5.25 -26.39
N LEU A 102 -10.06 6.51 -26.79
CA LEU A 102 -9.44 7.52 -25.94
C LEU A 102 -10.25 7.76 -24.67
N ALA A 103 -11.58 7.93 -24.80
CA ALA A 103 -12.47 8.15 -23.66
C ALA A 103 -12.42 6.98 -22.67
N GLY A 104 -12.45 5.74 -23.18
CA GLY A 104 -12.34 4.53 -22.36
C GLY A 104 -11.01 4.42 -21.60
N ILE A 105 -9.90 4.73 -22.27
CA ILE A 105 -8.57 4.75 -21.66
C ILE A 105 -8.50 5.79 -20.53
N VAL A 106 -8.88 7.03 -20.82
CA VAL A 106 -8.85 8.14 -19.86
C VAL A 106 -9.78 7.88 -18.68
N LEU A 107 -11.00 7.42 -18.94
CA LEU A 107 -11.97 7.12 -17.88
C LEU A 107 -11.43 6.07 -16.90
N LEU A 108 -10.83 4.98 -17.41
CA LEU A 108 -10.28 3.95 -16.55
C LEU A 108 -9.10 4.47 -15.70
N GLN A 109 -8.26 5.35 -16.27
CA GLN A 109 -7.16 5.98 -15.52
C GLN A 109 -7.70 6.89 -14.42
N VAL A 110 -8.64 7.79 -14.74
CA VAL A 110 -9.26 8.70 -13.77
C VAL A 110 -9.95 7.92 -12.65
N VAL A 111 -10.65 6.82 -12.98
CA VAL A 111 -11.28 5.95 -11.97
C VAL A 111 -10.22 5.30 -11.08
N ARG A 112 -9.12 4.78 -11.65
CA ARG A 112 -8.02 4.19 -10.87
C ARG A 112 -7.36 5.22 -9.95
N GLU A 113 -7.11 6.42 -10.45
CA GLU A 113 -6.54 7.53 -9.67
C GLU A 113 -7.48 7.96 -8.55
N ARG A 114 -8.79 8.09 -8.82
CA ARG A 114 -9.78 8.44 -7.81
C ARG A 114 -9.97 7.34 -6.77
N LEU A 115 -9.93 6.08 -7.15
CA LEU A 115 -9.99 4.96 -6.22
C LEU A 115 -8.71 4.88 -5.37
N ALA A 116 -7.54 5.12 -5.97
CA ALA A 116 -6.28 5.24 -5.23
C ALA A 116 -6.31 6.43 -4.26
N ALA A 117 -6.85 7.58 -4.67
CA ALA A 117 -6.99 8.76 -3.83
C ALA A 117 -8.04 8.57 -2.72
N ARG A 118 -9.12 7.83 -2.97
CA ARG A 118 -10.12 7.46 -1.94
C ARG A 118 -9.61 6.42 -0.96
N GLY A 119 -8.75 5.50 -1.40
CA GLY A 119 -7.94 4.65 -0.51
C GLY A 119 -6.77 5.39 0.14
N GLY A 120 -6.57 6.66 -0.23
CA GLY A 120 -5.49 7.55 0.17
C GLY A 120 -5.95 8.80 0.93
N GLN A 121 -7.07 8.74 1.67
CA GLN A 121 -7.07 9.47 2.94
C GLN A 121 -5.90 8.89 3.72
N MET A 122 -4.81 9.66 3.84
CA MET A 122 -3.54 9.18 4.36
C MET A 122 -3.70 8.71 5.80
N ARG A 123 -4.05 7.42 5.98
CA ARG A 123 -4.11 6.77 7.28
C ARG A 123 -2.74 6.92 7.92
N ALA A 124 -2.69 7.71 8.98
CA ALA A 124 -1.59 7.65 9.91
C ALA A 124 -1.78 6.40 10.78
N VAL A 125 -0.75 5.57 10.85
CA VAL A 125 -0.75 4.35 11.64
C VAL A 125 0.36 4.46 12.68
N ALA A 126 -0.02 4.43 13.96
CA ALA A 126 0.90 4.37 15.08
C ALA A 126 1.06 2.92 15.52
N ILE A 127 2.26 2.38 15.41
CA ILE A 127 2.57 0.99 15.69
C ILE A 127 3.34 0.88 17.01
N GLU A 128 2.84 0.05 17.93
CA GLU A 128 3.55 -0.26 19.16
C GLU A 128 4.74 -1.19 18.87
N LEU A 129 5.95 -0.80 19.26
CA LEU A 129 7.17 -1.59 19.01
C LEU A 129 7.05 -3.00 19.59
N ASP A 130 6.77 -3.10 20.89
CA ASP A 130 6.87 -4.34 21.65
C ASP A 130 5.73 -5.31 21.33
N GLY A 131 4.52 -4.77 21.14
CA GLY A 131 3.34 -5.55 20.81
C GLY A 131 3.32 -6.04 19.36
N VAL A 132 3.97 -5.32 18.43
CA VAL A 132 3.82 -5.58 16.99
C VAL A 132 5.11 -6.01 16.31
N LEU A 133 6.21 -5.27 16.52
CA LEU A 133 7.45 -5.46 15.77
C LEU A 133 8.40 -6.44 16.45
N GLY A 134 8.52 -6.37 17.78
CA GLY A 134 9.31 -7.29 18.59
C GLY A 134 9.38 -6.85 20.04
N ASP A 135 9.09 -7.77 20.96
CA ASP A 135 9.07 -7.51 22.40
C ASP A 135 10.48 -7.23 22.95
N THR A 136 10.72 -5.99 23.37
CA THR A 136 12.02 -5.58 23.92
C THR A 136 12.07 -5.69 25.45
N ARG A 137 10.97 -6.12 26.12
CA ARG A 137 10.94 -6.27 27.59
C ARG A 137 11.95 -7.30 28.11
N PRO A 138 12.16 -8.49 27.49
CA PRO A 138 13.16 -9.43 27.98
C PRO A 138 14.58 -8.87 27.90
N LEU A 139 14.91 -8.16 26.81
CA LEU A 139 16.21 -7.50 26.63
C LEU A 139 16.43 -6.36 27.65
N TRP A 140 15.37 -5.60 27.94
CA TRP A 140 15.38 -4.59 29.00
C TRP A 140 15.66 -5.18 30.38
N LEU A 141 14.98 -6.28 30.73
CA LEU A 141 15.14 -6.95 32.03
C LEU A 141 16.56 -7.54 32.18
N ASP A 142 17.08 -8.20 31.14
CA ASP A 142 18.46 -8.72 31.12
C ASP A 142 19.48 -7.60 31.35
N TRP A 143 19.28 -6.45 30.70
CA TRP A 143 20.14 -5.29 30.93
C TRP A 143 20.05 -4.75 32.37
N LEU A 144 18.84 -4.68 32.95
CA LEU A 144 18.67 -4.23 34.33
C LEU A 144 19.37 -5.15 35.34
N GLU A 145 19.33 -6.46 35.11
CA GLU A 145 20.04 -7.45 35.92
C GLU A 145 21.56 -7.31 35.79
N ASP A 146 22.08 -7.17 34.56
CA ASP A 146 23.50 -6.90 34.30
C ASP A 146 23.95 -5.60 34.98
N ALA A 147 23.17 -4.52 34.84
CA ALA A 147 23.47 -3.24 35.45
C ALA A 147 23.46 -3.32 36.98
N ALA A 148 22.46 -3.99 37.58
CA ALA A 148 22.39 -4.19 39.02
C ALA A 148 23.59 -4.98 39.56
N HIS A 149 24.05 -5.99 38.81
CA HIS A 149 25.24 -6.75 39.19
C HIS A 149 26.52 -5.91 39.04
N ARG A 150 26.72 -5.27 37.89
CA ARG A 150 27.93 -4.54 37.50
C ARG A 150 28.19 -3.33 38.38
N TYR A 151 27.15 -2.60 38.75
CA TYR A 151 27.26 -1.34 39.46
C TYR A 151 26.94 -1.44 40.96
N ARG A 152 26.75 -2.66 41.49
CA ARG A 152 26.36 -2.90 42.89
C ARG A 152 27.23 -2.22 43.93
N THR A 153 28.52 -2.00 43.63
CA THR A 153 29.49 -1.37 44.54
C THR A 153 29.47 0.15 44.46
N ILE A 154 28.92 0.72 43.39
CA ILE A 154 28.83 2.15 43.14
C ILE A 154 27.48 2.68 43.62
N SER A 155 26.38 2.13 43.09
CA SER A 155 25.02 2.47 43.51
C SER A 155 24.11 1.27 43.36
N LYS A 156 23.38 0.92 44.43
CA LYS A 156 22.52 -0.26 44.46
C LYS A 156 21.28 -0.04 43.59
N LEU A 157 21.10 -0.88 42.57
CA LEU A 157 19.89 -0.94 41.76
C LEU A 157 19.06 -2.16 42.13
N GLU A 158 17.76 -1.95 42.34
CA GLU A 158 16.79 -3.03 42.57
C GLU A 158 15.79 -3.07 41.40
N PRO A 159 16.00 -3.92 40.37
CA PRO A 159 15.16 -3.93 39.18
C PRO A 159 13.65 -4.11 39.47
N ALA A 160 13.32 -4.91 40.48
CA ALA A 160 11.95 -5.18 40.89
C ALA A 160 11.22 -3.97 41.52
N SER A 161 11.95 -2.93 41.94
CA SER A 161 11.35 -1.71 42.49
C SER A 161 11.10 -0.64 41.42
N LEU A 162 11.55 -0.86 40.18
CA LEU A 162 11.32 0.08 39.09
C LEU A 162 9.86 0.06 38.63
N PRO A 163 9.32 1.22 38.19
CA PRO A 163 8.02 1.30 37.53
C PRO A 163 7.90 0.34 36.34
N SER A 164 6.69 -0.14 36.08
CA SER A 164 6.40 -1.00 34.93
C SER A 164 6.47 -0.27 33.58
N ASP A 165 6.18 1.04 33.57
CA ASP A 165 6.43 1.92 32.42
C ASP A 165 7.93 2.19 32.34
N ARG A 166 8.55 1.78 31.23
CA ARG A 166 10.01 1.85 31.11
C ARG A 166 10.55 3.28 30.94
N GLY A 167 9.70 4.23 30.55
CA GLY A 167 10.04 5.64 30.53
C GLY A 167 10.10 6.23 31.94
N GLU A 168 9.18 5.86 32.82
CA GLU A 168 9.22 6.22 34.23
C GLU A 168 10.41 5.55 34.93
N ALA A 169 10.67 4.28 34.62
CA ALA A 169 11.86 3.57 35.08
C ALA A 169 13.16 4.27 34.63
N ALA A 170 13.22 4.74 33.38
CA ALA A 170 14.37 5.52 32.90
C ALA A 170 14.61 6.79 33.72
N ARG A 171 13.55 7.48 34.19
CA ARG A 171 13.70 8.66 35.07
C ARG A 171 14.21 8.28 36.45
N VAL A 172 13.87 7.09 36.96
CA VAL A 172 14.46 6.55 38.21
C VAL A 172 15.94 6.25 37.99
N LEU A 173 16.28 5.60 36.88
CA LEU A 173 17.66 5.29 36.51
C LEU A 173 18.51 6.54 36.31
N ASP A 174 17.94 7.65 35.85
CA ASP A 174 18.64 8.93 35.76
C ASP A 174 19.09 9.43 37.12
N ARG A 175 18.25 9.26 38.14
CA ARG A 175 18.60 9.63 39.52
C ARG A 175 19.63 8.66 40.10
N TRP A 176 19.42 7.36 39.90
CA TRP A 176 20.38 6.33 40.32
C TRP A 176 21.76 6.52 39.68
N ALA A 177 21.81 6.92 38.40
CA ALA A 177 23.08 7.12 37.70
C ALA A 177 23.82 8.39 38.13
N ALA A 178 23.10 9.37 38.68
CA ALA A 178 23.70 10.56 39.28
C ALA A 178 24.62 10.24 40.47
N ASP A 179 24.47 9.06 41.08
CA ASP A 179 25.34 8.54 42.15
C ASP A 179 26.69 7.98 41.64
N GLY A 180 27.08 8.27 40.39
CA GLY A 180 28.42 7.95 39.86
C GLY A 180 28.50 6.74 38.93
N VAL A 181 27.37 6.20 38.46
CA VAL A 181 27.32 5.08 37.50
C VAL A 181 27.79 5.47 36.09
N GLY A 182 27.70 6.77 35.74
CA GLY A 182 28.03 7.30 34.42
C GLY A 182 26.87 7.18 33.43
N ASP A 183 27.17 7.16 32.13
CA ASP A 183 26.16 7.16 31.07
C ASP A 183 25.55 5.76 30.86
N TRP A 184 24.53 5.45 31.67
CA TRP A 184 23.79 4.20 31.58
C TRP A 184 23.03 4.06 30.25
N ARG A 185 22.62 5.16 29.61
CA ARG A 185 21.88 5.12 28.33
C ARG A 185 22.77 4.63 27.20
N ALA A 186 24.01 5.13 27.13
CA ALA A 186 24.98 4.64 26.17
C ALA A 186 25.37 3.18 26.45
N ALA A 187 25.45 2.77 27.73
CA ALA A 187 25.69 1.38 28.10
C ALA A 187 24.54 0.46 27.66
N LEU A 188 23.28 0.86 27.89
CA LEU A 188 22.09 0.17 27.40
C LEU A 188 22.10 0.05 25.88
N GLY A 189 22.40 1.14 25.16
CA GLY A 189 22.46 1.13 23.70
C GLY A 189 23.40 0.05 23.16
N ARG A 190 24.65 0.03 23.65
CA ARG A 190 25.65 -0.97 23.24
C ARG A 190 25.22 -2.39 23.59
N PHE A 191 24.72 -2.60 24.81
CA PHE A 191 24.23 -3.91 25.25
C PHE A 191 23.08 -4.41 24.36
N ALA A 192 22.13 -3.52 24.05
CA ALA A 192 20.99 -3.84 23.22
C ALA A 192 21.40 -4.12 21.77
N GLU A 193 22.33 -3.35 21.19
CA GLU A 193 22.84 -3.57 19.84
C GLU A 193 23.53 -4.93 19.71
N GLU A 194 24.34 -5.32 20.70
CA GLU A 194 25.04 -6.61 20.71
C GLU A 194 24.06 -7.79 20.84
N ARG A 195 23.02 -7.65 21.67
CA ARG A 195 22.15 -8.77 22.05
C ARG A 195 20.82 -8.82 21.31
N ALA A 196 20.40 -7.76 20.63
CA ALA A 196 19.12 -7.71 19.90
C ALA A 196 18.84 -8.96 19.04
N PRO A 197 19.81 -9.57 18.31
CA PRO A 197 19.57 -10.78 17.53
C PRO A 197 19.14 -12.02 18.34
N ALA A 198 19.53 -12.08 19.61
CA ALA A 198 19.15 -13.18 20.50
C ALA A 198 17.69 -13.04 20.99
N TYR A 199 17.23 -11.80 21.18
CA TYR A 199 15.91 -11.49 21.76
C TYR A 199 14.83 -11.22 20.72
N LEU A 200 15.20 -10.61 19.60
CA LEU A 200 14.26 -10.05 18.63
C LEU A 200 14.35 -10.84 17.33
N ARG A 201 13.20 -11.37 16.89
CA ARG A 201 13.11 -12.15 15.65
C ARG A 201 12.20 -11.42 14.66
N PRO A 202 12.71 -10.98 13.50
CA PRO A 202 11.89 -10.38 12.46
C PRO A 202 10.80 -11.34 12.00
N ARG A 203 9.56 -10.86 11.91
CA ARG A 203 8.43 -11.64 11.43
C ARG A 203 8.06 -11.28 9.98
N GLY A 204 7.95 -12.29 9.13
CA GLY A 204 7.68 -12.11 7.70
C GLY A 204 6.30 -11.55 7.38
N ASP A 205 5.29 -11.90 8.18
CA ASP A 205 3.91 -11.42 8.10
C ASP A 205 3.81 -9.92 8.41
N VAL A 206 4.39 -9.48 9.53
CA VAL A 206 4.49 -8.07 9.94
C VAL A 206 5.25 -7.26 8.88
N ALA A 207 6.39 -7.78 8.41
CA ALA A 207 7.15 -7.11 7.35
C ALA A 207 6.36 -6.98 6.04
N ALA A 208 5.53 -7.96 5.69
CA ALA A 208 4.65 -7.90 4.52
C ALA A 208 3.53 -6.87 4.70
N ALA A 209 2.86 -6.85 5.86
CA ALA A 209 1.82 -5.88 6.19
C ALA A 209 2.36 -4.44 6.15
N LEU A 210 3.53 -4.19 6.75
CA LEU A 210 4.20 -2.89 6.69
C LEU A 210 4.52 -2.45 5.26
N ARG A 211 4.94 -3.38 4.39
CA ARG A 211 5.16 -3.06 2.96
C ARG A 211 3.85 -2.69 2.27
N GLN A 212 2.75 -3.35 2.59
CA GLN A 212 1.44 -3.08 2.00
C GLN A 212 0.88 -1.72 2.46
N LEU A 213 0.94 -1.41 3.75
CA LEU A 213 0.57 -0.09 4.28
C LEU A 213 1.35 1.04 3.60
N ARG A 214 2.65 0.83 3.38
CA ARG A 214 3.48 1.82 2.65
C ARG A 214 3.09 1.94 1.18
N ALA A 215 2.77 0.82 0.54
CA ALA A 215 2.31 0.82 -0.85
C ALA A 215 0.95 1.53 -1.03
N SER A 216 0.12 1.60 0.01
CA SER A 216 -1.12 2.39 0.01
C SER A 216 -0.90 3.87 0.36
N GLY A 217 0.33 4.31 0.63
CA GLY A 217 0.64 5.70 1.00
C GLY A 217 0.35 6.04 2.47
N ALA A 218 0.22 5.04 3.35
CA ALA A 218 0.02 5.28 4.79
C ALA A 218 1.29 5.89 5.43
N ARG A 219 1.08 6.81 6.38
CA ARG A 219 2.14 7.36 7.23
C ARG A 219 2.32 6.43 8.42
N VAL A 220 3.54 5.93 8.63
CA VAL A 220 3.79 4.92 9.67
C VAL A 220 4.74 5.49 10.70
N GLY A 221 4.25 5.61 11.94
CA GLY A 221 5.05 5.93 13.12
C GLY A 221 5.16 4.74 14.06
N VAL A 222 6.19 4.76 14.92
CA VAL A 222 6.39 3.74 15.96
C VAL A 222 6.42 4.40 17.33
N PHE A 223 5.78 3.80 18.31
CA PHE A 223 5.86 4.24 19.70
C PHE A 223 6.20 3.07 20.64
N THR A 224 6.81 3.39 21.78
CA THR A 224 7.12 2.43 22.84
C THR A 224 7.37 3.17 24.16
N ASP A 225 7.09 2.52 25.29
CA ASP A 225 7.52 3.00 26.59
C ASP A 225 9.04 2.79 26.83
N ALA A 226 9.72 2.00 25.99
CA ALA A 226 11.15 1.75 26.09
C ALA A 226 11.98 3.04 26.05
N PRO A 227 13.14 3.09 26.72
CA PRO A 227 14.09 4.17 26.54
C PRO A 227 14.64 4.20 25.11
N GLU A 228 14.97 5.40 24.62
CA GLU A 228 15.44 5.62 23.25
C GLU A 228 16.57 4.68 22.79
N PRO A 229 17.65 4.43 23.57
CA PRO A 229 18.74 3.55 23.13
C PRO A 229 18.26 2.12 22.84
N LEU A 230 17.35 1.59 23.65
CA LEU A 230 16.79 0.25 23.47
C LEU A 230 15.88 0.19 22.24
N ALA A 231 14.99 1.17 22.09
CA ALA A 231 14.09 1.26 20.94
C ALA A 231 14.88 1.37 19.62
N ARG A 232 15.93 2.19 19.60
CA ARG A 232 16.82 2.38 18.45
C ARG A 232 17.53 1.09 18.06
N ALA A 233 18.12 0.39 19.03
CA ALA A 233 18.80 -0.89 18.80
C ALA A 233 17.82 -1.96 18.25
N ALA A 234 16.62 -2.04 18.85
CA ALA A 234 15.57 -2.96 18.41
C ALA A 234 15.12 -2.67 16.97
N LEU A 235 14.85 -1.40 16.64
CA LEU A 235 14.44 -0.99 15.29
C LEU A 235 15.56 -1.22 14.27
N ALA A 236 16.82 -0.96 14.62
CA ALA A 236 17.95 -1.23 13.74
C ALA A 236 18.02 -2.72 13.34
N HIS A 237 17.79 -3.62 14.30
CA HIS A 237 17.79 -5.07 14.07
C HIS A 237 16.53 -5.57 13.33
N LEU A 238 15.34 -5.10 13.73
CA LEU A 238 14.07 -5.48 13.11
C LEU A 238 13.91 -4.90 11.69
N ALA A 239 14.72 -3.89 11.35
CA ALA A 239 14.82 -3.24 10.05
C ALA A 239 13.50 -2.77 9.39
N PRO A 240 12.53 -2.16 10.13
CA PRO A 240 11.40 -1.49 9.50
C PRO A 240 11.90 -0.25 8.74
N ARG A 241 12.10 -0.39 7.43
CA ARG A 241 12.54 0.72 6.56
C ARG A 241 11.48 1.81 6.43
N ARG A 242 11.84 3.10 6.43
CA ARG A 242 10.90 4.23 6.23
C ARG A 242 9.79 4.29 7.30
N ILE A 243 10.22 4.49 8.55
CA ILE A 243 9.36 5.00 9.62
C ILE A 243 9.42 6.53 9.56
N GLU A 244 8.28 7.19 9.70
CA GLU A 244 8.20 8.65 9.68
C GLU A 244 8.68 9.27 10.99
N ALA A 245 8.23 8.73 12.12
CA ALA A 245 8.63 9.16 13.46
C ALA A 245 8.68 7.97 14.43
N VAL A 246 9.60 8.04 15.38
CA VAL A 246 9.72 7.10 16.49
C VAL A 246 9.66 7.88 17.78
N GLU A 247 8.68 7.59 18.63
CA GLU A 247 8.53 8.19 19.95
C GLU A 247 8.78 7.13 21.04
N THR A 248 9.51 7.52 22.09
CA THR A 248 10.01 6.57 23.11
C THR A 248 9.77 7.11 24.52
N GLY A 249 9.68 6.23 25.51
CA GLY A 249 9.40 6.59 26.90
C GLY A 249 7.91 6.84 27.20
N SER A 250 7.62 7.31 28.41
CA SER A 250 6.25 7.53 28.88
C SER A 250 5.54 8.53 27.97
N GLN A 251 4.25 8.31 27.71
CA GLN A 251 3.42 9.13 26.83
C GLN A 251 3.93 9.23 25.37
N ALA A 252 4.65 8.21 24.89
CA ALA A 252 5.15 8.17 23.52
C ALA A 252 4.02 8.21 22.48
N LEU A 253 2.89 7.57 22.76
CA LEU A 253 1.74 7.56 21.84
C LEU A 253 1.17 8.97 21.64
N GLU A 254 1.02 9.76 22.70
CA GLU A 254 0.49 11.11 22.66
C GLU A 254 1.39 12.04 21.84
N ARG A 255 2.72 11.94 22.04
CA ARG A 255 3.70 12.67 21.22
C ARG A 255 3.64 12.24 19.76
N LEU A 256 3.51 10.93 19.50
CA LEU A 256 3.45 10.41 18.13
C LEU A 256 2.19 10.88 17.41
N ARG A 257 1.04 10.90 18.10
CA ARG A 257 -0.21 11.46 17.57
C ARG A 257 -0.06 12.94 17.23
N SER A 258 0.62 13.71 18.08
CA SER A 258 0.90 15.12 17.81
C SER A 258 1.76 15.33 16.55
N HIS A 259 2.65 14.38 16.25
CA HIS A 259 3.47 14.39 15.02
C HIS A 259 2.70 13.90 13.78
N LEU A 260 1.83 12.90 13.93
CA LEU A 260 1.12 12.27 12.82
C LEU A 260 -0.21 12.95 12.45
N GLY A 261 -0.85 13.67 13.37
CA GLY A 261 -2.16 14.32 13.19
C GLY A 261 -3.27 13.71 14.06
N ASP A 262 -4.49 14.24 13.94
CA ASP A 262 -5.60 13.88 14.85
C ASP A 262 -6.20 12.49 14.59
N GLU A 263 -6.23 12.05 13.34
CA GLU A 263 -6.74 10.73 12.92
C GLU A 263 -5.61 9.72 12.74
N VAL A 264 -5.34 8.93 13.79
CA VAL A 264 -4.29 7.90 13.81
C VAL A 264 -4.89 6.56 14.24
N ASP A 265 -4.76 5.56 13.38
CA ASP A 265 -5.05 4.17 13.72
C ASP A 265 -3.92 3.61 14.61
N VAL A 266 -4.25 3.21 15.84
CA VAL A 266 -3.28 2.69 16.79
C VAL A 266 -3.27 1.16 16.73
N VAL A 267 -2.10 0.58 16.52
CA VAL A 267 -1.89 -0.86 16.36
C VAL A 267 -0.98 -1.36 17.47
N ARG A 268 -1.49 -2.28 18.28
CA ARG A 268 -0.80 -2.89 19.44
C ARG A 268 -0.54 -4.37 19.29
N SER A 269 -1.10 -5.00 18.26
CA SER A 269 -0.86 -6.42 18.00
C SER A 269 -0.62 -6.71 16.51
N PRO A 270 0.04 -7.84 16.17
CA PRO A 270 0.19 -8.25 14.77
C PRO A 270 -1.16 -8.53 14.11
N ALA A 271 -2.15 -9.00 14.88
CA ALA A 271 -3.50 -9.27 14.38
C ALA A 271 -4.20 -7.98 13.92
N GLU A 272 -4.11 -6.91 14.72
CA GLU A 272 -4.60 -5.59 14.33
C GLU A 272 -3.88 -5.08 13.08
N LEU A 273 -2.55 -5.22 13.01
CA LEU A 273 -1.78 -4.81 11.84
C LEU A 273 -2.25 -5.53 10.56
N LEU A 274 -2.44 -6.84 10.65
CA LEU A 274 -2.88 -7.67 9.52
C LEU A 274 -4.30 -7.30 9.08
N SER A 275 -5.19 -7.00 10.02
CA SER A 275 -6.58 -6.60 9.73
C SER A 275 -6.67 -5.30 8.90
N LEU A 276 -5.72 -4.38 9.06
CA LEU A 276 -5.64 -3.15 8.27
C LEU A 276 -5.21 -3.37 6.81
N THR A 277 -4.68 -4.56 6.50
CA THR A 277 -4.08 -4.88 5.20
C THR A 277 -4.83 -5.96 4.42
N GLN A 278 -5.79 -6.65 5.04
CA GLN A 278 -6.61 -7.65 4.34
C GLN A 278 -7.66 -6.95 3.46
N PRO A 279 -7.86 -7.39 2.20
CA PRO A 279 -8.98 -6.92 1.40
C PRO A 279 -10.29 -7.38 2.06
N VAL A 280 -11.23 -6.44 2.22
CA VAL A 280 -12.62 -6.72 2.64
C VAL A 280 -13.31 -7.58 1.60
#